data_AF-A0AAV5FZQ7-F1
#
_entry.id   AF-A0AAV5FZQ7-F1
#
_cell.length_a   1.000
_cell.length_b   1.000
_cell.length_c   1.000
_cell.angle_alpha   90.00
_cell.angle_beta   90.00
_cell.angle_gamma   90.00
#
_symmetry.space_group_name_H-M   'P 1'
#
loop_
_entity.id
_entity.type
_entity.pdbx_description
1 polymer ?
#
loop_
_entity_poly.entity_id
_entity_poly.type
_entity_poly.pdbx_seq_one_letter_code
_entity_poly.pdbx_strand_id
1 'polypeptide(L)'
;MDLPEVLKGQGGLYMIGETEDGELCIVSVMGFALCIWFRRAGADGVEKWMVDSVISLESEILQATESSSDDCGELKLNVWAVLDGIVYLSPWTLSAHGDPVWFLSFCLKTTKLHKLFNEIFDNCMYPYIMSWPPSLVRNTP
;
A
#
# COMPACT_ATOMS: atom_id res chain seq x y z
N MET A 1 -16.50 12.22 -0.66
CA MET A 1 -16.28 11.02 0.16
C MET A 1 -15.75 11.48 1.50
N ASP A 2 -16.49 11.23 2.59
CA ASP A 2 -16.03 11.59 3.93
C ASP A 2 -14.99 10.57 4.39
N LEU A 3 -13.76 11.03 4.60
CA LEU A 3 -12.66 10.23 5.12
C LEU A 3 -12.81 10.05 6.65
N PRO A 4 -12.47 8.87 7.22
CA PRO A 4 -12.37 8.70 8.67
C PRO A 4 -11.51 9.80 9.30
N GLU A 5 -11.94 10.36 10.44
CA GLU A 5 -11.22 11.47 11.09
C GLU A 5 -9.77 11.13 11.40
N VAL A 6 -9.52 9.88 11.79
CA VAL A 6 -8.18 9.36 12.11
C VAL A 6 -7.20 9.41 10.94
N LEU A 7 -7.70 9.40 9.70
CA LEU A 7 -6.89 9.44 8.49
C LEU A 7 -6.71 10.85 7.93
N LYS A 8 -7.48 11.84 8.41
CA LYS A 8 -7.39 13.22 7.92
C LYS A 8 -6.00 13.78 8.23
N GLY A 9 -5.30 14.26 7.21
CA GLY A 9 -3.95 14.84 7.34
C GLY A 9 -2.81 13.80 7.38
N GLN A 10 -3.10 12.51 7.25
CA GLN A 10 -2.09 11.45 7.22
C GLN A 10 -1.67 11.08 5.79
N GLY A 11 -1.01 12.02 5.10
CA GLY A 11 -0.55 11.81 3.72
C GLY A 11 0.45 10.65 3.61
N GLY A 12 0.32 9.81 2.57
CA GLY A 12 1.18 8.64 2.31
C GLY A 12 0.91 7.42 3.20
N LEU A 13 0.17 7.60 4.30
CA LEU A 13 -0.19 6.52 5.24
C LEU A 13 -1.52 5.84 4.89
N TYR A 14 -2.24 6.31 3.88
CA TYR A 14 -3.42 5.62 3.38
C TYR A 14 -3.65 5.93 1.90
N MET A 15 -4.33 5.01 1.23
CA MET A 15 -4.86 5.19 -0.11
C MET A 15 -6.28 4.65 -0.20
N ILE A 16 -7.08 5.31 -1.04
CA ILE A 16 -8.40 4.84 -1.44
C ILE A 16 -8.23 4.02 -2.72
N GLY A 17 -8.93 2.91 -2.84
CA GLY A 17 -8.96 2.11 -4.06
C GLY A 17 -10.08 1.10 -4.04
N GLU A 18 -9.90 0.00 -4.76
CA GLU A 18 -10.93 -1.03 -4.93
C GLU A 18 -10.34 -2.44 -4.80
N THR A 19 -11.18 -3.38 -4.39
CA THR A 19 -10.88 -4.81 -4.40
C THR A 19 -11.00 -5.40 -5.81
N GLU A 20 -10.60 -6.66 -5.98
CA GLU A 20 -10.80 -7.43 -7.23
C GLU A 20 -12.28 -7.48 -7.65
N ASP A 21 -13.19 -7.43 -6.68
CA ASP A 21 -14.64 -7.43 -6.91
C ASP A 21 -15.20 -6.02 -7.20
N GLY A 22 -14.34 -4.99 -7.27
CA GLY A 22 -14.73 -3.60 -7.47
C GLY A 22 -15.32 -2.93 -6.22
N GLU A 23 -15.19 -3.55 -5.04
CA GLU A 23 -15.66 -2.96 -3.79
C GLU A 23 -14.69 -1.86 -3.33
N LEU A 24 -15.22 -0.66 -3.07
CA LEU A 24 -14.43 0.47 -2.63
C LEU A 24 -13.87 0.24 -1.22
N CYS A 25 -12.56 0.42 -1.07
CA CYS A 25 -11.87 0.27 0.20
C CYS A 25 -10.91 1.43 0.47
N ILE A 26 -10.52 1.56 1.74
CA ILE A 26 -9.36 2.36 2.14
C ILE A 26 -8.35 1.40 2.76
N VAL A 27 -7.10 1.50 2.37
CA VAL A 27 -6.00 0.81 3.05
C VAL A 27 -5.15 1.86 3.71
N SER A 28 -4.98 1.74 5.03
CA SER A 28 -4.13 2.61 5.82
C SER A 28 -3.06 1.80 6.54
N VAL A 29 -1.95 2.44 6.90
CA VAL A 29 -0.86 1.83 7.66
C VAL A 29 -0.80 2.38 9.09
N MET A 30 -0.49 1.49 10.03
CA MET A 30 -0.17 1.83 11.40
C MET A 30 1.06 1.02 11.83
N GLY A 31 2.24 1.65 11.78
CA GLY A 31 3.50 0.92 11.86
C GLY A 31 3.66 -0.01 10.66
N PHE A 32 3.76 -1.33 10.93
CA PHE A 32 3.83 -2.39 9.92
C PHE A 32 2.49 -3.08 9.66
N ALA A 33 1.40 -2.60 10.26
CA ALA A 33 0.08 -3.17 10.07
C ALA A 33 -0.68 -2.44 8.96
N LEU A 34 -1.26 -3.20 8.03
CA LEU A 34 -2.29 -2.72 7.10
C LEU A 34 -3.66 -2.83 7.75
N CYS A 35 -4.37 -1.71 7.84
CA CYS A 35 -5.77 -1.65 8.22
C CYS A 35 -6.61 -1.45 6.96
N ILE A 36 -7.52 -2.39 6.69
CA ILE A 36 -8.40 -2.35 5.53
C ILE A 36 -9.78 -1.90 6.00
N TRP A 37 -10.30 -0.87 5.35
CA TRP A 37 -11.57 -0.25 5.70
C TRP A 37 -12.57 -0.43 4.56
N PHE A 38 -13.78 -0.81 4.92
CA PHE A 38 -14.92 -0.85 4.02
C PHE A 38 -16.05 0.02 4.56
N ARG A 39 -16.94 0.44 3.67
CA ARG A 39 -18.21 1.03 4.08
C ARG A 39 -19.16 -0.08 4.50
N ARG A 40 -19.69 -0.01 5.71
CA ARG A 40 -20.86 -0.81 6.08
C ARG A 40 -21.88 0.00 6.85
N ALA A 41 -23.13 -0.41 6.74
CA ALA A 41 -24.22 0.15 7.52
C ALA A 41 -24.04 -0.15 9.01
N GLY A 42 -24.11 0.89 9.83
CA GLY A 42 -24.22 0.75 11.28
C GLY A 42 -25.61 0.27 11.71
N ALA A 43 -25.82 0.17 13.03
CA ALA A 43 -27.13 -0.15 13.60
C ALA A 43 -28.22 0.89 13.28
N ASP A 44 -27.82 2.10 12.92
CA ASP A 44 -28.66 3.21 12.44
C ASP A 44 -28.95 3.13 10.93
N GLY A 45 -28.42 2.14 10.23
CA GLY A 45 -28.54 1.98 8.78
C GLY A 45 -27.68 2.94 7.96
N VAL A 46 -26.90 3.81 8.61
CA VAL A 46 -26.02 4.77 7.93
C VAL A 46 -24.69 4.10 7.61
N GLU A 47 -24.27 4.17 6.35
CA GLU A 47 -22.97 3.67 5.94
C GLU A 47 -21.82 4.54 6.47
N LYS A 48 -20.89 3.87 7.15
CA LYS A 48 -19.67 4.48 7.65
C LYS A 48 -18.48 3.58 7.35
N TRP A 49 -17.31 4.20 7.26
CA TRP A 49 -16.05 3.47 7.17
C TRP A 49 -15.80 2.73 8.47
N MET A 50 -15.53 1.43 8.36
CA MET A 50 -15.17 0.58 9.49
C MET A 50 -13.96 -0.27 9.09
N VAL A 51 -13.04 -0.45 10.04
CA VAL A 51 -11.96 -1.41 9.89
C VAL A 51 -12.58 -2.80 9.83
N ASP A 52 -12.35 -3.48 8.72
CA ASP A 52 -12.73 -4.88 8.56
C ASP A 52 -11.61 -5.81 9.04
N SER A 53 -10.38 -5.49 8.64
CA SER A 53 -9.22 -6.35 8.88
C SER A 53 -7.97 -5.55 9.19
N VAL A 54 -7.12 -6.14 10.03
CA VAL A 54 -5.79 -5.61 10.38
C VAL A 54 -4.78 -6.73 10.17
N ILE A 55 -3.79 -6.48 9.32
CA ILE A 55 -2.80 -7.47 8.90
C ILE A 55 -1.42 -6.94 9.24
N SER A 56 -0.71 -7.60 10.15
CA SER A 56 0.69 -7.27 10.42
C SER A 56 1.57 -7.81 9.29
N LEU A 57 2.46 -6.98 8.76
CA LEU A 57 3.45 -7.34 7.74
C LEU A 57 4.88 -7.21 8.26
N GLU A 58 5.07 -7.08 9.58
CA GLU A 58 6.38 -6.80 10.16
C GLU A 58 7.41 -7.88 9.79
N SER A 59 7.11 -9.15 10.03
CA SER A 59 8.01 -10.26 9.69
C SER A 59 8.32 -10.33 8.20
N GLU A 60 7.30 -10.16 7.36
CA GLU A 60 7.37 -10.29 5.92
C GLU A 60 8.18 -9.14 5.33
N ILE A 61 8.02 -7.91 5.84
CA ILE A 61 8.78 -6.74 5.41
C ILE A 61 10.23 -6.84 5.87
N LEU A 62 10.49 -7.19 7.14
CA LEU A 62 11.86 -7.37 7.63
C LEU A 62 12.59 -8.46 6.83
N GLN A 63 11.92 -9.58 6.53
CA GLN A 63 12.47 -10.63 5.68
C GLN A 63 12.66 -10.17 4.23
N ALA A 64 11.72 -9.42 3.67
CA ALA A 64 11.81 -8.95 2.28
C ALA A 64 12.94 -7.93 2.08
N THR A 65 13.19 -7.10 3.09
CA THR A 65 14.15 -5.99 3.08
C THR A 65 15.51 -6.34 3.67
N GLU A 66 15.69 -7.57 4.18
CA GLU A 66 16.89 -8.00 4.90
C GLU A 66 17.25 -7.05 6.07
N SER A 67 16.24 -6.38 6.63
CA SER A 67 16.40 -5.40 7.71
C SER A 67 16.28 -6.07 9.08
N SER A 68 16.92 -5.48 10.09
CA SER A 68 16.86 -5.99 11.46
C SER A 68 15.70 -5.37 12.26
N SER A 69 15.24 -6.06 13.30
CA SER A 69 14.23 -5.53 14.23
C SER A 69 14.70 -4.29 14.98
N ASP A 70 16.02 -4.05 15.10
CA ASP A 70 16.56 -2.88 15.79
C ASP A 70 16.43 -1.61 14.92
N ASP A 71 16.34 -1.76 13.59
CA ASP A 71 16.11 -0.66 12.63
C ASP A 71 14.61 -0.29 12.51
N CYS A 72 13.73 -1.06 13.17
CA CYS A 72 12.27 -0.96 13.09
C CYS A 72 11.72 0.40 13.57
N GLY A 73 12.44 1.08 14.47
CA GLY A 73 12.03 2.39 15.01
C GLY A 73 12.03 3.53 13.97
N GLU A 74 12.80 3.42 12.89
CA GLU A 74 12.89 4.44 11.84
C GLU A 74 12.10 4.09 10.57
N LEU A 75 11.71 2.82 10.42
CA LEU A 75 11.11 2.31 9.20
C LEU A 75 9.58 2.47 9.26
N LYS A 76 9.05 3.31 8.35
CA LYS A 76 7.61 3.55 8.21
C LYS A 76 7.12 2.97 6.90
N LEU A 77 5.95 2.35 6.91
CA LEU A 77 5.35 1.88 5.66
C LEU A 77 4.63 3.03 4.97
N ASN A 78 4.74 3.13 3.64
CA ASN A 78 3.93 4.02 2.82
C ASN A 78 3.05 3.20 1.88
N VAL A 79 1.82 3.66 1.67
CA VAL A 79 0.89 3.08 0.69
C VAL A 79 0.87 3.98 -0.54
N TRP A 80 1.25 3.43 -1.68
CA TRP A 80 1.30 4.15 -2.96
C TRP A 80 0.00 4.07 -3.74
N ALA A 81 -0.64 2.89 -3.74
CA ALA A 81 -1.90 2.68 -4.43
C ALA A 81 -2.61 1.42 -3.93
N VAL A 82 -3.92 1.36 -4.18
CA VAL A 82 -4.73 0.15 -4.05
C VAL A 82 -5.49 -0.03 -5.35
N LEU A 83 -5.19 -1.09 -6.09
CA LEU A 83 -5.76 -1.36 -7.41
C LEU A 83 -6.04 -2.85 -7.54
N ASP A 84 -7.26 -3.20 -7.97
CA ASP A 84 -7.65 -4.60 -8.23
C ASP A 84 -7.35 -5.54 -7.06
N GLY A 85 -7.59 -5.08 -5.83
CA GLY A 85 -7.29 -5.84 -4.61
C GLY A 85 -5.80 -6.04 -4.31
N ILE A 86 -4.91 -5.32 -4.99
CA ILE A 86 -3.47 -5.29 -4.74
C ILE A 86 -3.09 -3.94 -4.13
N VAL A 87 -2.40 -4.00 -2.99
CA VAL A 87 -1.83 -2.85 -2.30
C VAL A 87 -0.38 -2.71 -2.71
N TYR A 88 -0.01 -1.57 -3.27
CA TYR A 88 1.36 -1.23 -3.60
C TYR A 88 1.94 -0.37 -2.49
N LEU A 89 3.07 -0.80 -1.95
CA LEU A 89 3.64 -0.20 -0.74
C LEU A 89 5.17 -0.27 -0.76
N SER A 90 5.79 0.59 0.02
CA SER A 90 7.23 0.55 0.24
C SER A 90 7.55 0.92 1.69
N PRO A 91 8.60 0.33 2.28
CA PRO A 91 9.16 0.87 3.50
C PRO A 91 9.85 2.19 3.18
N TRP A 92 9.77 3.15 4.09
CA TRP A 92 10.32 4.47 3.97
C TRP A 92 11.06 4.80 5.26
N THR A 93 12.33 5.16 5.15
CA THR A 93 13.13 5.71 6.26
C THR A 93 13.45 7.17 5.97
N LEU A 94 13.50 8.00 7.00
CA LEU A 94 13.91 9.41 6.88
C LEU A 94 15.40 9.56 6.51
N SER A 95 16.20 8.49 6.69
CA SER A 95 17.64 8.45 6.43
C SER A 95 18.01 8.04 5.00
N ALA A 96 17.09 7.46 4.22
CA ALA A 96 17.34 6.86 2.89
C ALA A 96 17.29 7.86 1.71
N HIS A 97 17.65 9.13 1.90
CA HIS A 97 17.74 10.05 0.77
C HIS A 97 18.86 9.61 -0.19
N GLY A 98 18.47 8.90 -1.26
CA GLY A 98 19.38 8.39 -2.29
C GLY A 98 19.67 6.89 -2.21
N ASP A 99 19.05 6.15 -1.29
CA ASP A 99 19.18 4.69 -1.20
C ASP A 99 18.04 3.98 -1.94
N PRO A 100 18.29 2.81 -2.55
CA PRO A 100 17.25 2.07 -3.24
C PRO A 100 16.29 1.44 -2.23
N VAL A 101 15.00 1.57 -2.51
CA VAL A 101 13.93 1.10 -1.63
C VAL A 101 13.20 -0.05 -2.30
N TRP A 102 12.82 -1.06 -1.51
CA TRP A 102 12.00 -2.17 -1.99
C TRP A 102 10.56 -1.72 -2.27
N PHE A 103 10.12 -1.91 -3.50
CA PHE A 103 8.71 -1.87 -3.85
C PHE A 103 8.08 -3.23 -3.69
N LEU A 104 6.93 -3.23 -3.02
CA LEU A 104 6.22 -4.42 -2.62
C LEU A 104 4.78 -4.35 -3.12
N SER A 105 4.21 -5.52 -3.42
CA SER A 105 2.78 -5.68 -3.64
C SER A 105 2.20 -6.66 -2.64
N PHE A 106 1.07 -6.30 -2.03
CA PHE A 106 0.34 -7.15 -1.11
C PHE A 106 -1.05 -7.45 -1.67
N CYS A 107 -1.38 -8.74 -1.84
CA CYS A 107 -2.69 -9.15 -2.34
C CYS A 107 -3.67 -9.32 -1.18
N LEU A 108 -4.75 -8.52 -1.16
CA LEU A 108 -5.76 -8.54 -0.09
C LEU A 108 -6.45 -9.91 0.06
N LYS A 109 -6.68 -10.60 -1.06
CA LYS A 109 -7.38 -11.90 -1.09
C LYS A 109 -6.52 -13.07 -0.61
N THR A 110 -5.27 -13.11 -1.06
CA THR A 110 -4.36 -14.23 -0.73
C THR A 110 -3.52 -13.97 0.50
N THR A 111 -3.52 -12.72 1.00
CA THR A 111 -2.69 -12.26 2.11
C THR A 111 -1.19 -12.50 1.88
N LYS A 112 -0.75 -12.41 0.62
CA LYS A 112 0.64 -12.63 0.23
C LYS A 112 1.33 -11.32 -0.12
N LEU A 113 2.55 -11.16 0.39
CA LEU A 113 3.47 -10.09 0.05
C LEU A 113 4.44 -10.58 -1.04
N HIS A 114 4.67 -9.76 -2.05
CA HIS A 114 5.62 -10.00 -3.13
C HIS A 114 6.59 -8.83 -3.27
N LYS A 115 7.84 -9.16 -3.59
CA LYS A 115 8.87 -8.18 -3.97
C LYS A 115 8.75 -7.88 -5.46
N LEU A 116 8.71 -6.60 -5.82
CA LEU A 116 8.66 -6.17 -7.21
C LEU A 116 10.06 -5.79 -7.70
N PHE A 117 10.65 -4.75 -7.13
CA PHE A 117 11.98 -4.25 -7.49
C PHE A 117 12.57 -3.40 -6.36
N ASN A 118 13.87 -3.11 -6.44
CA ASN A 118 14.62 -2.29 -5.49
C ASN A 118 15.34 -1.19 -6.26
N GLU A 119 14.87 0.06 -6.15
CA GLU A 119 15.34 1.18 -6.96
C GLU A 119 15.29 2.49 -6.18
N ILE A 120 16.09 3.47 -6.62
CA ILE A 120 16.06 4.85 -6.12
C ILE A 120 14.94 5.60 -6.84
N PHE A 121 14.08 6.32 -6.11
CA PHE A 121 12.99 7.09 -6.71
C PHE A 121 12.75 8.43 -5.98
N ASP A 122 12.22 9.42 -6.70
CA ASP A 122 12.16 10.82 -6.28
C ASP A 122 10.82 11.27 -5.68
N ASN A 123 10.08 10.35 -5.04
CA ASN A 123 8.79 10.49 -4.34
C ASN A 123 7.47 10.39 -5.13
N CYS A 124 7.46 10.28 -6.47
CA CYS A 124 6.20 10.28 -7.21
C CYS A 124 6.03 9.01 -8.07
N MET A 125 5.55 7.91 -7.47
CA MET A 125 5.22 6.69 -8.20
C MET A 125 3.73 6.38 -8.16
N TYR A 126 3.15 6.07 -9.32
CA TYR A 126 1.82 5.49 -9.44
C TYR A 126 1.88 4.25 -10.34
N PRO A 127 1.38 3.09 -9.90
CA PRO A 127 1.41 1.87 -10.71
C PRO A 127 0.60 2.05 -12.00
N TYR A 128 1.20 1.66 -13.12
CA TYR A 128 0.53 1.63 -14.43
C TYR A 128 0.00 0.23 -14.69
N ILE A 129 -1.32 0.07 -14.64
CA ILE A 129 -2.01 -1.24 -14.75
C ILE A 129 -2.66 -1.50 -16.12
N MET A 130 -2.58 -0.55 -17.04
CA MET A 130 -3.11 -0.73 -18.38
C MET A 130 -2.09 -1.44 -19.27
N SER A 131 -2.55 -2.00 -20.40
CA SER A 131 -1.64 -2.43 -21.46
C SER A 131 -0.74 -1.28 -21.88
N TRP A 132 0.54 -1.56 -22.13
CA TRP A 132 1.44 -0.56 -22.68
C TRP A 132 0.87 -0.02 -24.00
N PRO A 133 0.84 1.31 -24.19
CA PRO A 133 0.41 1.88 -25.45
C PRO A 133 1.28 1.30 -26.58
N PRO A 134 0.71 0.87 -27.71
CA PRO A 134 1.50 0.33 -28.82
C PRO A 134 2.62 1.27 -29.30
N SER A 135 2.47 2.58 -29.09
CA SER A 135 3.48 3.61 -29.38
C SER A 135 4.71 3.58 -28.46
N LEU A 136 4.62 2.97 -27.28
CA LEU A 136 5.71 2.82 -26.31
C LEU A 136 6.35 1.43 -26.36
N VAL A 137 5.70 0.46 -27.00
CA VAL A 137 6.27 -0.87 -27.23
C VAL A 137 7.18 -0.79 -28.45
N ARG A 138 8.48 -0.54 -28.24
CA ARG A 138 9.46 -0.58 -29.32
C ARG A 138 9.61 -2.02 -29.79
N ASN A 139 8.98 -2.36 -30.92
CA ASN A 139 9.25 -3.59 -31.64
C ASN A 139 10.68 -3.50 -32.20
N THR A 140 11.67 -4.11 -31.52
CA THR A 140 12.97 -4.38 -32.14
C THR A 140 12.79 -5.53 -33.14
N PRO A 141 13.15 -5.34 -34.43
CA PRO A 141 13.15 -6.42 -35.41
C PRO A 141 14.21 -7.47 -35.14
#